data_AF-A0A1X1PRG4-F1
#
_entry.id   AF-A0A1X1PRG4-F1
#
_cell.length_a   1.000
_cell.length_b   1.000
_cell.length_c   1.000
_cell.angle_alpha   90.00
_cell.angle_beta   90.00
_cell.angle_gamma   90.00
#
_symmetry.space_group_name_H-M   'P 1'
#
loop_
_entity.id
_entity.type
_entity.pdbx_description
1 polymer ?
#
loop_
_entity_poly.entity_id
_entity_poly.type
_entity_poly.pdbx_seq_one_letter_code
_entity_poly.pdbx_strand_id
1 'polypeptide(L)'
;MAGSRMISELRSRDPNLIITVFGEEPHPAYNRILLSNVLAGKADLADITLVDHAASGDSGDGTPPRALVDVRAGVVAHHIDRTRRTVTADDGSVVAYDVLILATGSRAWLPPIEGLTRPDGTLLPGVAAFRTLDDCRHILTQSERATRAVVLGGGLLGLEAARGLVRRGLDTTVLHAAGHLMNRQLDRRAGQVLVRTLAGLGVRSRLEARVVRIHGDERLAGVELAGDEVLDADLLVVSTGVVAVTDLAAAAGLPVEAGIVVDDQMRSPADPAVFAVGDCAQHDGTVQGLVAPAWDQVRVVADVVTAADPAARYSGARPVTRLKASGVDLATMGEVDVDEFDEDAEVLQFVDVTRGTFKKLVIRGDRLVGAIMLGDNPTVGTVTQLFDRQAPVPADRRSLLFPTRTEVTVTDSPATLPDRVTICRCNNVTKGGITRCWLDGARDLPAIVTGTRATTGCGTCRDAVAGIVEWLAAADPDPSAAAGDNCAAGLEESPQTDRRSSGGCSATAEPRRYSSAGRPPPRGEVRWPSGTTNPGVDSTLRRKFGGSNATPHAAS
;
A
#
# COMPACT_ATOMS: atom_id res chain seq x y z
N MET A 1 10.10 5.36 -2.50
CA MET A 1 9.60 3.99 -2.21
C MET A 1 9.92 2.99 -3.31
N ALA A 2 9.42 3.15 -4.55
CA ALA A 2 9.64 2.17 -5.63
C ALA A 2 11.13 1.93 -5.92
N GLY A 3 11.95 2.98 -6.02
CA GLY A 3 13.41 2.85 -6.19
C GLY A 3 14.10 2.04 -5.10
N SER A 4 13.82 2.30 -3.81
CA SER A 4 14.39 1.49 -2.71
C SER A 4 13.95 0.02 -2.77
N ARG A 5 12.69 -0.26 -3.14
CA ARG A 5 12.28 -1.65 -3.39
C ARG A 5 13.07 -2.26 -4.54
N MET A 6 13.27 -1.52 -5.62
CA MET A 6 14.00 -2.00 -6.80
C MET A 6 15.41 -2.46 -6.44
N ILE A 7 16.16 -1.64 -5.68
CA ILE A 7 17.49 -2.01 -5.18
C ILE A 7 17.42 -3.35 -4.42
N SER A 8 16.44 -3.48 -3.53
CA SER A 8 16.27 -4.69 -2.72
C SER A 8 15.94 -5.94 -3.56
N GLU A 9 15.09 -5.81 -4.57
CA GLU A 9 14.66 -6.93 -5.42
C GLU A 9 15.76 -7.35 -6.41
N LEU A 10 16.47 -6.38 -7.00
CA LEU A 10 17.62 -6.62 -7.87
C LEU A 10 18.73 -7.37 -7.11
N ARG A 11 19.16 -6.85 -5.95
CA ARG A 11 20.23 -7.48 -5.16
C ARG A 11 19.89 -8.87 -4.65
N SER A 12 18.62 -9.13 -4.35
CA SER A 12 18.18 -10.46 -3.91
C SER A 12 18.28 -11.52 -5.02
N ARG A 13 18.29 -11.09 -6.29
CA ARG A 13 18.39 -11.95 -7.47
C ARG A 13 19.81 -12.02 -8.02
N ASP A 14 20.49 -10.87 -8.07
CA ASP A 14 21.88 -10.75 -8.48
C ASP A 14 22.62 -9.75 -7.57
N PRO A 15 23.46 -10.24 -6.64
CA PRO A 15 24.21 -9.38 -5.73
C PRO A 15 25.39 -8.65 -6.41
N ASN A 16 25.74 -8.97 -7.66
CA ASN A 16 26.89 -8.41 -8.37
C ASN A 16 26.55 -7.18 -9.22
N LEU A 17 25.28 -6.77 -9.25
CA LEU A 17 24.86 -5.57 -9.98
C LEU A 17 25.44 -4.30 -9.37
N ILE A 18 25.97 -3.44 -10.24
CA ILE A 18 26.33 -2.06 -9.92
C ILE A 18 25.09 -1.19 -10.08
N ILE A 19 24.66 -0.54 -9.00
CA ILE A 19 23.41 0.22 -8.95
C ILE A 19 23.73 1.64 -8.51
N THR A 20 23.49 2.62 -9.37
CA THR A 20 23.52 4.04 -9.01
C THR A 20 22.10 4.58 -8.93
N VAL A 21 21.79 5.32 -7.88
CA VAL A 21 20.45 5.88 -7.62
C VAL A 21 20.56 7.37 -7.39
N PHE A 22 19.83 8.13 -8.19
CA PHE A 22 19.64 9.56 -7.99
C PHE A 22 18.28 9.81 -7.33
N GLY A 23 18.25 10.66 -6.31
CA GLY A 23 17.02 11.05 -5.63
C GLY A 23 17.06 12.52 -5.25
N GLU A 24 16.04 13.27 -5.68
CA GLU A 24 15.90 14.71 -5.40
C GLU A 24 15.78 15.01 -3.89
N GLU A 25 15.08 14.17 -3.13
CA GLU A 25 14.92 14.40 -1.69
C GLU A 25 16.24 14.12 -0.95
N PRO A 26 16.67 15.01 -0.03
CA PRO A 26 17.94 14.88 0.70
C PRO A 26 17.86 13.91 1.89
N HIS A 27 16.85 13.04 1.93
CA HIS A 27 16.57 12.14 3.05
C HIS A 27 16.73 10.68 2.61
N PRO A 28 17.07 9.75 3.54
CA PRO A 28 16.97 8.32 3.26
C PRO A 28 15.58 7.94 2.76
N ALA A 29 15.49 6.90 1.94
CA ALA A 29 14.20 6.44 1.43
C ALA A 29 13.25 6.14 2.60
N TYR A 30 12.01 6.61 2.50
CA TYR A 30 11.00 6.43 3.53
C TYR A 30 9.66 6.00 2.93
N ASN A 31 8.78 5.50 3.80
CA ASN A 31 7.44 5.10 3.50
C ASN A 31 6.50 6.30 3.53
N ARG A 32 6.37 6.94 2.37
CA ARG A 32 5.52 8.12 2.14
C ARG A 32 4.05 7.91 2.55
N ILE A 33 3.57 6.68 2.52
CA ILE A 33 2.18 6.35 2.85
C ILE A 33 1.90 6.47 4.36
N LEU A 34 2.95 6.45 5.18
CA LEU A 34 2.84 6.61 6.63
C LEU A 34 3.05 8.07 7.08
N LEU A 35 3.24 9.03 6.15
CA LEU A 35 3.34 10.45 6.52
C LEU A 35 2.10 10.95 7.26
N SER A 36 0.90 10.45 6.92
CA SER A 36 -0.31 10.77 7.67
C SER A 36 -0.28 10.29 9.12
N ASN A 37 0.42 9.19 9.42
CA ASN A 37 0.65 8.74 10.80
C ASN A 37 1.62 9.66 11.53
N VAL A 38 2.67 10.15 10.85
CA VAL A 38 3.58 11.16 11.41
C VAL A 38 2.81 12.45 11.70
N LEU A 39 2.03 12.93 10.73
CA LEU A 39 1.14 14.08 10.90
C LEU A 39 0.07 13.85 11.98
N ALA A 40 -0.28 12.60 12.29
CA ALA A 40 -1.18 12.27 13.39
C ALA A 40 -0.46 12.02 14.73
N GLY A 41 0.88 12.06 14.77
CA GLY A 41 1.70 11.79 15.97
C GLY A 41 1.62 10.32 16.42
N LYS A 42 1.47 9.39 15.47
CA LYS A 42 1.44 7.93 15.71
C LYS A 42 2.74 7.22 15.33
N ALA A 43 3.63 7.92 14.65
CA ALA A 43 4.88 7.39 14.14
C ALA A 43 5.89 8.54 14.09
N ASP A 44 7.14 8.22 14.38
CA ASP A 44 8.27 9.11 14.17
C ASP A 44 8.89 8.87 12.79
N LEU A 45 9.83 9.73 12.39
CA LEU A 45 10.54 9.56 11.11
C LEU A 45 11.26 8.21 11.04
N ALA A 46 11.87 7.77 12.15
CA ALA A 46 12.56 6.49 12.22
C ALA A 46 11.61 5.30 11.93
N ASP A 47 10.34 5.37 12.34
CA ASP A 47 9.35 4.31 12.12
C ASP A 47 8.94 4.15 10.65
N ILE A 48 9.18 5.18 9.84
CA ILE A 48 8.78 5.22 8.43
C ILE A 48 9.98 5.14 7.48
N THR A 49 11.21 5.25 7.97
CA THR A 49 12.42 5.05 7.17
C THR A 49 12.46 3.62 6.63
N LEU A 50 12.73 3.49 5.33
CA LEU A 50 12.94 2.20 4.67
C LEU A 50 14.39 1.75 4.86
N VAL A 51 14.75 0.60 4.29
CA VAL A 51 16.13 0.11 4.32
C VAL A 51 17.07 1.19 3.80
N ASP A 52 18.02 1.59 4.65
CA ASP A 52 19.08 2.51 4.28
C ASP A 52 20.12 1.77 3.44
N HIS A 53 20.01 1.97 2.12
CA HIS A 53 20.93 1.41 1.14
C HIS A 53 22.24 2.21 1.03
N ALA A 54 22.32 3.40 1.64
CA ALA A 54 23.51 4.24 1.65
C ALA A 54 24.42 3.94 2.86
N ALA A 55 23.89 3.41 3.96
CA ALA A 55 24.68 3.09 5.15
C ALA A 55 25.68 1.94 4.89
N SER A 56 26.96 2.20 5.13
CA SER A 56 28.09 1.28 4.85
C SER A 56 28.31 0.16 5.89
N GLY A 57 27.34 -0.12 6.76
CA GLY A 57 27.51 -1.07 7.88
C GLY A 57 27.33 -2.54 7.49
N ASP A 58 28.23 -3.39 7.98
CA ASP A 58 28.03 -4.84 8.06
C ASP A 58 26.77 -5.13 8.87
N SER A 59 25.78 -5.77 8.23
CA SER A 59 24.47 -5.99 8.84
C SER A 59 24.45 -7.20 9.75
N GLY A 60 25.55 -7.97 9.83
CA GLY A 60 25.63 -9.18 10.64
C GLY A 60 24.71 -10.32 10.20
N ASP A 61 23.96 -10.15 9.10
CA ASP A 61 22.91 -11.07 8.61
C ASP A 61 23.35 -11.93 7.42
N GLY A 62 24.62 -11.87 7.02
CA GLY A 62 25.16 -12.60 5.88
C GLY A 62 24.93 -11.94 4.51
N THR A 63 24.49 -10.68 4.45
CA THR A 63 24.35 -9.93 3.19
C THR A 63 25.72 -9.64 2.54
N PRO A 64 25.92 -9.93 1.23
CA PRO A 64 27.17 -9.66 0.52
C PRO A 64 27.53 -8.15 0.51
N PRO A 65 28.82 -7.80 0.36
CA PRO A 65 29.33 -6.45 0.56
C PRO A 65 28.56 -5.38 -0.24
N ARG A 66 28.19 -4.30 0.46
CA ARG A 66 27.36 -3.17 -0.04
C ARG A 66 28.09 -2.23 -1.03
N ALA A 67 29.30 -2.57 -1.48
CA ALA A 67 30.18 -1.71 -2.27
C ALA A 67 29.71 -1.43 -3.71
N LEU A 68 28.61 -2.03 -4.16
CA LEU A 68 28.09 -1.91 -5.53
C LEU A 68 26.80 -1.06 -5.62
N VAL A 69 26.32 -0.48 -4.52
CA VAL A 69 25.18 0.45 -4.52
C VAL A 69 25.64 1.85 -4.14
N ASP A 70 25.43 2.80 -5.04
CA ASP A 70 25.72 4.23 -4.86
C ASP A 70 24.40 5.01 -4.84
N VAL A 71 23.96 5.43 -3.65
CA VAL A 71 22.74 6.24 -3.48
C VAL A 71 23.11 7.69 -3.26
N ARG A 72 22.70 8.55 -4.18
CA ARG A 72 22.94 10.00 -4.19
C ARG A 72 21.64 10.73 -3.85
N ALA A 73 21.40 10.91 -2.55
CA ALA A 73 20.27 11.69 -2.04
C ALA A 73 20.55 13.19 -2.17
N GLY A 74 19.52 13.97 -2.51
CA GLY A 74 19.65 15.40 -2.81
C GLY A 74 20.26 15.70 -4.19
N VAL A 75 20.34 14.71 -5.08
CA VAL A 75 20.94 14.85 -6.42
C VAL A 75 19.89 14.57 -7.48
N VAL A 76 19.66 15.55 -8.37
CA VAL A 76 18.62 15.51 -9.40
C VAL A 76 19.21 15.10 -10.74
N ALA A 77 18.77 13.94 -11.25
CA ALA A 77 18.99 13.58 -12.64
C ALA A 77 18.13 14.48 -13.56
N HIS A 78 18.77 15.24 -14.45
CA HIS A 78 18.08 16.24 -15.29
C HIS A 78 18.23 15.99 -16.80
N HIS A 79 19.10 15.06 -17.23
CA HIS A 79 19.24 14.71 -18.63
C HIS A 79 19.53 13.22 -18.82
N ILE A 80 18.92 12.61 -19.84
CA ILE A 80 19.19 11.24 -20.29
C ILE A 80 19.61 11.30 -21.77
N ASP A 81 20.82 10.85 -22.06
CA ASP A 81 21.25 10.56 -23.43
C ASP A 81 21.09 9.06 -23.68
N ARG A 82 20.07 8.69 -24.46
CA ARG A 82 19.78 7.29 -24.80
C ARG A 82 20.74 6.69 -25.82
N THR A 83 21.36 7.53 -26.66
CA THR A 83 22.33 7.07 -27.67
C THR A 83 23.64 6.70 -26.99
N ARG A 84 24.12 7.54 -26.08
CA ARG A 84 25.33 7.29 -25.30
C ARG A 84 25.08 6.45 -24.05
N ARG A 85 23.82 6.20 -23.70
CA ARG A 85 23.36 5.55 -22.48
C ARG A 85 23.96 6.17 -21.22
N THR A 86 23.76 7.47 -21.06
CA THR A 86 24.25 8.22 -19.90
C THR A 86 23.14 9.03 -19.24
N VAL A 87 23.22 9.20 -17.92
CA VAL A 87 22.41 10.13 -17.14
C VAL A 87 23.32 11.24 -16.61
N THR A 88 22.90 12.49 -16.78
CA THR A 88 23.57 13.66 -16.20
C THR A 88 22.75 14.20 -15.03
N ALA A 89 23.43 14.45 -13.91
CA ALA A 89 22.85 15.02 -12.71
C ALA A 89 23.30 16.46 -12.44
N ASP A 90 22.55 17.17 -11.59
CA ASP A 90 22.77 18.57 -11.23
C ASP A 90 24.06 18.83 -10.44
N ASP A 91 24.63 17.79 -9.82
CA ASP A 91 25.98 17.80 -9.25
C ASP A 91 27.11 17.76 -10.31
N GLY A 92 26.74 17.74 -11.60
CA GLY A 92 27.66 17.67 -12.74
C GLY A 92 28.14 16.26 -13.08
N SER A 93 27.72 15.24 -12.33
CA SER A 93 28.11 13.86 -12.61
C SER A 93 27.42 13.33 -13.86
N VAL A 94 28.15 12.51 -14.61
CA VAL A 94 27.66 11.79 -15.80
C VAL A 94 27.90 10.30 -15.57
N VAL A 95 26.83 9.52 -15.52
CA VAL A 95 26.88 8.08 -15.20
C VAL A 95 26.35 7.27 -16.39
N ALA A 96 27.15 6.33 -16.87
CA ALA A 96 26.75 5.40 -17.92
C ALA A 96 25.84 4.28 -17.36
N TYR A 97 24.96 3.74 -18.18
CA TYR A 97 24.08 2.63 -17.80
C TYR A 97 23.96 1.56 -18.89
N ASP A 98 23.81 0.31 -18.46
CA ASP A 98 23.33 -0.79 -19.31
C ASP A 98 21.80 -0.86 -19.31
N VAL A 99 21.20 -0.58 -18.14
CA VAL A 99 19.76 -0.53 -17.90
C VAL A 99 19.42 0.73 -17.12
N LEU A 100 18.39 1.44 -17.54
CA LEU A 100 17.85 2.62 -16.85
C LEU A 100 16.45 2.31 -16.31
N ILE A 101 16.22 2.61 -15.03
CA ILE A 101 14.91 2.45 -14.38
C ILE A 101 14.43 3.80 -13.87
N LEU A 102 13.31 4.27 -14.43
CA LEU A 102 12.66 5.51 -14.01
C LEU A 102 11.66 5.20 -12.89
N ALA A 103 12.02 5.59 -11.66
CA ALA A 103 11.19 5.45 -10.46
C ALA A 103 10.84 6.82 -9.84
N THR A 104 10.63 7.82 -10.70
CA THR A 104 10.41 9.24 -10.36
C THR A 104 9.10 9.50 -9.63
N GLY A 105 8.16 8.55 -9.67
CA GLY A 105 6.91 8.61 -8.93
C GLY A 105 5.98 9.74 -9.38
N SER A 106 5.36 10.44 -8.43
CA SER A 106 4.40 11.51 -8.72
C SER A 106 4.51 12.65 -7.70
N ARG A 107 4.14 13.84 -8.14
CA ARG A 107 4.10 15.09 -7.36
C ARG A 107 2.67 15.49 -7.03
N ALA A 108 2.49 16.31 -5.99
CA ALA A 108 1.17 16.85 -5.66
C ALA A 108 0.62 17.66 -6.84
N TRP A 109 -0.64 17.45 -7.19
CA TRP A 109 -1.34 18.29 -8.14
C TRP A 109 -1.87 19.53 -7.42
N LEU A 110 -1.35 20.70 -7.77
CA LEU A 110 -1.83 21.98 -7.26
C LEU A 110 -2.88 22.55 -8.22
N PRO A 111 -4.13 22.74 -7.80
CA PRO A 111 -5.16 23.34 -8.65
C PRO A 111 -4.80 24.81 -8.94
N PRO A 112 -5.11 25.34 -10.14
CA PRO A 112 -4.83 26.72 -10.50
C PRO A 112 -5.82 27.68 -9.82
N ILE A 113 -5.65 27.88 -8.52
CA ILE A 113 -6.47 28.77 -7.68
C ILE A 113 -5.72 30.08 -7.48
N GLU A 114 -6.39 31.20 -7.67
CA GLU A 114 -5.80 32.52 -7.43
C GLU A 114 -5.32 32.66 -5.98
N GLY A 115 -4.11 33.19 -5.79
CA GLY A 115 -3.50 33.37 -4.45
C GLY A 115 -2.91 32.11 -3.83
N LEU A 116 -3.04 30.92 -4.45
CA LEU A 116 -2.44 29.69 -3.94
C LEU A 116 -0.91 29.73 -4.00
N THR A 117 -0.38 30.23 -5.11
CA THR A 117 1.05 30.43 -5.36
C THR A 117 1.38 31.90 -5.49
N ARG A 118 2.57 32.26 -5.02
CA ARG A 118 3.18 33.57 -5.20
C ARG A 118 3.70 33.76 -6.63
N PRO A 119 4.02 35.00 -7.04
CA PRO A 119 4.59 35.28 -8.36
C PRO A 119 5.90 34.53 -8.67
N ASP A 120 6.66 34.13 -7.64
CA ASP A 120 7.89 33.33 -7.76
C ASP A 120 7.63 31.82 -7.90
N GLY A 121 6.36 31.38 -7.91
CA GLY A 121 5.95 29.98 -8.02
C GLY A 121 5.92 29.22 -6.69
N THR A 122 6.31 29.84 -5.57
CA THR A 122 6.24 29.21 -4.24
C THR A 122 4.82 29.24 -3.68
N LEU A 123 4.48 28.31 -2.79
CA LEU A 123 3.20 28.34 -2.08
C LEU A 123 3.14 29.53 -1.11
N LEU A 124 1.95 30.15 -0.98
CA LEU A 124 1.72 31.19 0.03
C LEU A 124 1.98 30.61 1.44
N PRO A 125 2.69 31.30 2.36
CA PRO A 125 2.90 30.82 3.71
C PRO A 125 1.59 30.50 4.41
N GLY A 126 1.56 29.38 5.15
CA GLY A 126 0.32 28.81 5.67
C GLY A 126 -0.37 27.86 4.68
N VAL A 127 0.06 27.79 3.42
CA VAL A 127 -0.37 26.77 2.44
C VAL A 127 0.72 25.72 2.30
N ALA A 128 0.33 24.45 2.34
CA ALA A 128 1.21 23.30 2.16
C ALA A 128 0.60 22.28 1.20
N ALA A 129 1.39 21.72 0.29
CA ALA A 129 1.06 20.42 -0.29
C ALA A 129 1.20 19.33 0.78
N PHE A 130 0.65 18.14 0.54
CA PHE A 130 0.94 16.98 1.38
C PHE A 130 1.37 15.79 0.54
N ARG A 131 2.67 15.65 0.30
CA ARG A 131 3.25 14.55 -0.47
C ARG A 131 4.61 14.11 0.06
N THR A 132 5.50 15.02 0.40
CA THR A 132 6.89 14.72 0.81
C THR A 132 7.06 14.76 2.33
N LEU A 133 8.22 14.32 2.82
CA LEU A 133 8.57 14.48 4.23
C LEU A 133 8.70 15.95 4.62
N ASP A 134 9.23 16.77 3.72
CA ASP A 134 9.39 18.21 3.98
C ASP A 134 8.04 18.93 3.96
N ASP A 135 7.09 18.51 3.12
CA ASP A 135 5.69 18.94 3.22
C ASP A 135 5.12 18.61 4.60
N CYS A 136 5.31 17.37 5.07
CA CYS A 136 4.82 16.93 6.37
C CYS A 136 5.43 17.75 7.52
N ARG A 137 6.74 18.00 7.49
CA ARG A 137 7.43 18.85 8.47
C ARG A 137 6.88 20.27 8.44
N HIS A 138 6.68 20.82 7.23
CA HIS A 138 6.11 22.15 7.07
C HIS A 138 4.71 22.23 7.69
N ILE A 139 3.83 21.26 7.41
CA ILE A 139 2.49 21.20 8.02
C ILE A 139 2.58 21.12 9.54
N LEU A 140 3.49 20.30 10.10
CA LEU A 140 3.69 20.20 11.55
C LEU A 140 4.09 21.54 12.16
N THR A 141 5.10 22.21 11.60
CA THR A 141 5.54 23.53 12.07
C THR A 141 4.43 24.58 11.96
N GLN A 142 3.66 24.60 10.87
CA GLN A 142 2.54 25.53 10.74
C GLN A 142 1.42 25.21 11.75
N SER A 143 1.17 23.93 12.04
CA SER A 143 0.11 23.49 12.95
C SER A 143 0.31 23.95 14.40
N GLU A 144 1.54 24.20 14.83
CA GLU A 144 1.84 24.72 16.18
C GLU A 144 1.32 26.14 16.40
N ARG A 145 1.10 26.89 15.31
CA ARG A 145 0.68 28.31 15.35
C ARG A 145 -0.71 28.53 14.77
N ALA A 146 -1.33 27.49 14.24
CA ALA A 146 -2.64 27.54 13.61
C ALA A 146 -3.73 27.10 14.58
N THR A 147 -4.89 27.75 14.50
CA THR A 147 -6.09 27.35 15.23
C THR A 147 -7.12 26.72 14.30
N ARG A 148 -7.18 27.21 13.05
CA ARG A 148 -8.12 26.77 12.01
C ARG A 148 -7.37 26.20 10.83
N ALA A 149 -7.72 24.99 10.44
CA ALA A 149 -7.16 24.32 9.28
C ALA A 149 -8.23 24.01 8.23
N VAL A 150 -7.88 24.25 6.97
CA VAL A 150 -8.64 23.80 5.82
C VAL A 150 -7.85 22.71 5.11
N VAL A 151 -8.49 21.60 4.78
CA VAL A 151 -7.92 20.57 3.91
C VAL A 151 -8.68 20.60 2.59
N LEU A 152 -7.99 20.94 1.50
CA LEU A 152 -8.54 20.95 0.16
C LEU A 152 -8.37 19.56 -0.47
N GLY A 153 -9.46 18.82 -0.58
CA GLY A 153 -9.51 17.47 -1.15
C GLY A 153 -10.03 16.44 -0.15
N GLY A 154 -11.21 15.86 -0.44
CA GLY A 154 -11.87 14.81 0.34
C GLY A 154 -11.47 13.38 -0.06
N GLY A 155 -10.26 13.20 -0.59
CA GLY A 155 -9.68 11.88 -0.90
C GLY A 155 -8.99 11.24 0.30
N LEU A 156 -8.38 10.06 0.13
CA LEU A 156 -7.74 9.32 1.23
C LEU A 156 -6.77 10.17 2.05
N LEU A 157 -5.76 10.73 1.38
CA LEU A 157 -4.70 11.46 2.05
C LEU A 157 -5.21 12.73 2.73
N GLY A 158 -6.16 13.43 2.12
CA GLY A 158 -6.81 14.61 2.70
C GLY A 158 -7.61 14.27 3.96
N LEU A 159 -8.37 13.17 3.96
CA LEU A 159 -9.13 12.73 5.13
C LEU A 159 -8.21 12.26 6.27
N GLU A 160 -7.12 11.57 5.94
CA GLU A 160 -6.11 11.17 6.93
C GLU A 160 -5.39 12.40 7.51
N ALA A 161 -5.05 13.39 6.68
CA ALA A 161 -4.47 14.66 7.12
C ALA A 161 -5.43 15.43 8.03
N ALA A 162 -6.70 15.54 7.65
CA ALA A 162 -7.72 16.21 8.44
C ALA A 162 -7.86 15.58 9.84
N ARG A 163 -7.84 14.25 9.93
CA ARG A 163 -7.82 13.55 11.23
C ARG A 163 -6.55 13.82 12.02
N GLY A 164 -5.39 13.87 11.36
CA GLY A 164 -4.12 14.23 12.00
C GLY A 164 -4.15 15.62 12.64
N LEU A 165 -4.71 16.60 11.93
CA LEU A 165 -4.85 17.99 12.39
C LEU A 165 -5.86 18.13 13.53
N VAL A 166 -7.02 17.44 13.47
CA VAL A 166 -7.98 17.41 14.59
C VAL A 166 -7.34 16.82 15.84
N ARG A 167 -6.54 15.76 15.72
CA ARG A 167 -5.81 15.19 16.88
C ARG A 167 -4.77 16.14 17.47
N ARG A 168 -4.34 17.15 16.72
CA ARG A 168 -3.46 18.24 17.18
C ARG A 168 -4.22 19.42 17.77
N GLY A 169 -5.55 19.35 17.84
CA GLY A 169 -6.39 20.38 18.42
C GLY A 169 -6.84 21.47 17.45
N LEU A 170 -6.59 21.32 16.14
CA LEU A 170 -7.00 22.31 15.15
C LEU A 170 -8.47 22.12 14.76
N ASP A 171 -9.20 23.23 14.66
CA ASP A 171 -10.54 23.25 14.08
C ASP A 171 -10.45 23.04 12.57
N THR A 172 -10.78 21.83 12.12
CA THR A 172 -10.45 21.37 10.76
C THR A 172 -11.68 21.19 9.89
N THR A 173 -11.65 21.79 8.69
CA THR A 173 -12.68 21.66 7.67
C THR A 173 -12.10 21.07 6.38
N VAL A 174 -12.69 19.99 5.89
CA VAL A 174 -12.40 19.41 4.57
C VAL A 174 -13.30 20.08 3.54
N LEU A 175 -12.70 20.67 2.50
CA LEU A 175 -13.40 21.17 1.32
C LEU A 175 -13.23 20.17 0.18
N HIS A 176 -14.34 19.74 -0.41
CA HIS A 176 -14.31 18.80 -1.52
C HIS A 176 -15.27 19.23 -2.61
N ALA A 177 -14.78 19.27 -3.85
CA ALA A 177 -15.54 19.76 -4.99
C ALA A 177 -16.63 18.79 -5.45
N ALA A 178 -16.53 17.50 -5.14
CA ALA A 178 -17.53 16.51 -5.54
C ALA A 178 -18.67 16.39 -4.51
N GLY A 179 -19.77 15.74 -4.93
CA GLY A 179 -20.97 15.52 -4.12
C GLY A 179 -20.81 14.55 -2.94
N HIS A 180 -19.67 13.88 -2.81
CA HIS A 180 -19.35 12.99 -1.70
C HIS A 180 -17.84 12.77 -1.54
N LEU A 181 -17.42 12.38 -0.33
CA LEU A 181 -16.03 12.05 -0.01
C LEU A 181 -15.56 10.78 -0.74
N MET A 182 -14.27 10.71 -1.05
CA MET A 182 -13.64 9.58 -1.74
C MET A 182 -14.43 9.14 -2.98
N ASN A 183 -14.84 10.09 -3.82
CA ASN A 183 -15.77 9.88 -4.94
C ASN A 183 -15.27 8.96 -6.06
N ARG A 184 -14.00 8.51 -6.01
CA ARG A 184 -13.45 7.47 -6.89
C ARG A 184 -13.60 6.06 -6.30
N GLN A 185 -13.86 5.97 -5.00
CA GLN A 185 -13.80 4.72 -4.23
C GLN A 185 -15.09 4.41 -3.47
N LEU A 186 -16.00 5.36 -3.35
CA LEU A 186 -17.27 5.23 -2.65
C LEU A 186 -18.42 5.66 -3.55
N ASP A 187 -19.58 5.05 -3.34
CA ASP A 187 -20.83 5.60 -3.82
C ASP A 187 -21.32 6.74 -2.91
N ARG A 188 -22.38 7.44 -3.35
CA ARG A 188 -22.92 8.61 -2.65
C ARG A 188 -23.40 8.28 -1.23
N ARG A 189 -23.99 7.10 -1.01
CA ARG A 189 -24.54 6.71 0.31
C ARG A 189 -23.41 6.40 1.29
N ALA A 190 -22.41 5.64 0.86
CA ALA A 190 -21.20 5.39 1.66
C ALA A 190 -20.49 6.69 2.03
N GLY A 191 -20.39 7.64 1.09
CA GLY A 191 -19.82 8.95 1.33
C GLY A 191 -20.58 9.78 2.38
N GLN A 192 -21.91 9.71 2.40
CA GLN A 192 -22.73 10.37 3.44
C GLN A 192 -22.50 9.77 4.83
N VAL A 193 -22.44 8.43 4.92
CA VAL A 193 -22.11 7.75 6.18
C VAL A 193 -20.72 8.16 6.65
N LEU A 194 -19.75 8.23 5.74
CA LEU A 194 -18.39 8.68 6.05
C LEU A 194 -18.34 10.13 6.56
N VAL A 195 -19.09 11.06 5.95
CA VAL A 195 -19.20 12.44 6.45
C VAL A 195 -19.71 12.48 7.88
N ARG A 196 -20.77 11.72 8.20
CA ARG A 196 -21.32 11.65 9.57
C ARG A 196 -20.29 11.06 10.55
N THR A 197 -19.62 9.98 10.16
CA THR A 197 -18.57 9.34 10.98
C THR A 197 -17.44 10.32 11.26
N LEU A 198 -16.97 11.06 10.25
CA LEU A 198 -15.92 12.06 10.38
C LEU A 198 -16.34 13.27 11.24
N ALA A 199 -17.59 13.72 11.11
CA ALA A 199 -18.14 14.77 11.96
C ALA A 199 -18.14 14.37 13.44
N GLY A 200 -18.52 13.12 13.76
CA GLY A 200 -18.42 12.56 15.12
C GLY A 200 -16.99 12.45 15.64
N LEU A 201 -16.00 12.50 14.75
CA LEU A 201 -14.58 12.51 15.07
C LEU A 201 -13.98 13.93 15.07
N GLY A 202 -14.78 14.98 14.86
CA GLY A 202 -14.34 16.38 14.89
C GLY A 202 -13.87 16.95 13.54
N VAL A 203 -14.05 16.22 12.44
CA VAL A 203 -13.74 16.73 11.09
C VAL A 203 -15.02 17.28 10.45
N ARG A 204 -15.04 18.58 10.15
CA ARG A 204 -16.14 19.18 9.37
C ARG A 204 -15.88 18.94 7.88
N SER A 205 -16.94 18.71 7.12
CA SER A 205 -16.85 18.52 5.67
C SER A 205 -17.81 19.46 4.95
N ARG A 206 -17.34 20.10 3.88
CA ARG A 206 -18.14 20.84 2.91
C ARG A 206 -17.96 20.18 1.54
N LEU A 207 -19.06 19.63 1.03
CA LEU A 207 -19.12 18.96 -0.27
C LEU A 207 -19.67 19.94 -1.30
N GLU A 208 -19.42 19.66 -2.58
CA GLU A 208 -19.74 20.56 -3.69
C GLU A 208 -19.16 21.98 -3.47
N ALA A 209 -18.08 22.05 -2.68
CA ALA A 209 -17.43 23.29 -2.27
C ALA A 209 -16.22 23.53 -3.16
N ARG A 210 -16.37 24.43 -4.13
CA ARG A 210 -15.27 24.83 -5.03
C ARG A 210 -14.58 26.06 -4.47
N VAL A 211 -13.30 25.94 -4.16
CA VAL A 211 -12.44 27.09 -3.81
C VAL A 211 -12.11 27.87 -5.07
N VAL A 212 -12.28 29.19 -5.03
CA VAL A 212 -12.02 30.10 -6.16
C VAL A 212 -10.83 31.02 -5.91
N ARG A 213 -10.54 31.36 -4.65
CA ARG A 213 -9.45 32.24 -4.26
C ARG A 213 -8.87 31.87 -2.89
N ILE A 214 -7.57 32.05 -2.72
CA ILE A 214 -6.89 32.03 -1.43
C ILE A 214 -6.59 33.49 -1.03
N HIS A 215 -7.03 33.89 0.15
CA HIS A 215 -6.79 35.24 0.67
C HIS A 215 -5.51 35.30 1.51
N GLY A 216 -4.82 36.43 1.39
CA GLY A 216 -3.63 36.76 2.16
C GLY A 216 -2.47 37.20 1.29
N ASP A 217 -1.78 38.28 1.69
CA ASP A 217 -0.63 38.82 0.94
C ASP A 217 0.67 38.15 1.39
N GLU A 218 1.02 38.32 2.68
CA GLU A 218 2.23 37.72 3.25
C GLU A 218 2.04 36.28 3.70
N ARG A 219 0.80 35.95 4.13
CA ARG A 219 0.39 34.65 4.66
C ARG A 219 -1.09 34.43 4.42
N LEU A 220 -1.49 33.17 4.30
CA LEU A 220 -2.87 32.72 4.33
C LEU A 220 -3.67 33.40 5.45
N ALA A 221 -4.83 33.94 5.07
CA ALA A 221 -5.84 34.49 5.97
C ALA A 221 -7.20 33.78 5.81
N GLY A 222 -7.49 33.22 4.64
CA GLY A 222 -8.75 32.54 4.39
C GLY A 222 -8.86 31.95 2.99
N VAL A 223 -9.97 31.26 2.75
CA VAL A 223 -10.27 30.51 1.54
C VAL A 223 -11.67 30.92 1.04
N GLU A 224 -11.75 31.45 -0.16
CA GLU A 224 -12.99 31.87 -0.81
C GLU A 224 -13.61 30.71 -1.57
N LEU A 225 -14.89 30.45 -1.32
CA LEU A 225 -15.70 29.47 -2.03
C LEU A 225 -16.48 30.15 -3.15
N ALA A 226 -16.83 29.38 -4.18
CA ALA A 226 -17.81 29.80 -5.17
C ALA A 226 -19.13 30.17 -4.46
N GLY A 227 -19.63 31.38 -4.70
CA GLY A 227 -20.77 31.97 -3.98
C GLY A 227 -20.36 32.98 -2.90
N ASP A 228 -19.13 33.49 -2.94
CA ASP A 228 -18.59 34.60 -2.14
C ASP A 228 -18.48 34.33 -0.62
N GLU A 229 -18.65 33.09 -0.17
CA GLU A 229 -18.36 32.69 1.22
C GLU A 229 -16.85 32.61 1.45
N VAL A 230 -16.36 33.26 2.51
CA VAL A 230 -14.96 33.19 2.93
C VAL A 230 -14.85 32.41 4.23
N LEU A 231 -14.02 31.36 4.21
CA LEU A 231 -13.65 30.60 5.39
C LEU A 231 -12.28 31.05 5.88
N ASP A 232 -12.22 31.61 7.09
CA ASP A 232 -10.94 31.93 7.70
C ASP A 232 -10.11 30.66 7.94
N ALA A 233 -8.82 30.73 7.61
CA ALA A 233 -7.89 29.61 7.78
C ALA A 233 -6.49 30.12 8.09
N ASP A 234 -5.81 29.46 9.02
CA ASP A 234 -4.42 29.77 9.37
C ASP A 234 -3.46 28.73 8.72
N LEU A 235 -4.01 27.58 8.33
CA LEU A 235 -3.33 26.50 7.63
C LEU A 235 -4.24 25.93 6.52
N LEU A 236 -3.73 25.85 5.30
CA LEU A 236 -4.35 25.17 4.17
C LEU A 236 -3.47 23.99 3.73
N VAL A 237 -4.01 22.77 3.79
CA VAL A 237 -3.36 21.57 3.27
C VAL A 237 -4.00 21.18 1.94
N VAL A 238 -3.22 21.16 0.87
CA VAL A 238 -3.66 20.81 -0.48
C VAL A 238 -3.42 19.31 -0.72
N SER A 239 -4.51 18.57 -0.88
CA SER A 239 -4.53 17.11 -1.12
C SER A 239 -5.50 16.75 -2.26
N THR A 240 -5.34 17.42 -3.39
CA THR A 240 -6.24 17.36 -4.56
C THR A 240 -5.87 16.31 -5.60
N GLY A 241 -4.96 15.39 -5.25
CA GLY A 241 -4.45 14.34 -6.14
C GLY A 241 -2.98 14.53 -6.48
N VAL A 242 -2.50 13.69 -7.40
CA VAL A 242 -1.09 13.66 -7.82
C VAL A 242 -1.00 13.54 -9.33
N VAL A 243 0.13 13.97 -9.89
CA VAL A 243 0.49 13.80 -11.30
C VAL A 243 1.82 13.08 -11.41
N ALA A 244 1.92 12.10 -12.32
CA ALA A 244 3.17 11.39 -12.62
C ALA A 244 4.29 12.38 -12.95
N VAL A 245 5.50 12.13 -12.45
CA VAL A 245 6.68 12.93 -12.79
C VAL A 245 7.33 12.31 -14.02
N THR A 246 7.08 12.93 -15.17
CA THR A 246 7.45 12.40 -16.50
C THR A 246 8.42 13.30 -17.26
N ASP A 247 8.77 14.46 -16.71
CA ASP A 247 9.52 15.51 -17.42
C ASP A 247 10.85 15.00 -17.99
N LEU A 248 11.61 14.25 -17.18
CA LEU A 248 12.88 13.64 -17.59
C LEU A 248 12.71 12.63 -18.72
N ALA A 249 11.63 11.84 -18.69
CA ALA A 249 11.35 10.83 -19.72
C ALA A 249 10.94 11.49 -21.04
N ALA A 250 10.07 12.50 -20.96
CA ALA A 250 9.62 13.27 -22.12
C ALA A 250 10.79 13.99 -22.80
N ALA A 251 11.67 14.63 -22.03
CA ALA A 251 12.88 15.27 -22.54
C ALA A 251 13.85 14.27 -23.21
N ALA A 252 13.85 13.00 -22.77
CA ALA A 252 14.61 11.91 -23.38
C ALA A 252 13.93 11.29 -24.62
N GLY A 253 12.78 11.82 -25.06
CA GLY A 253 12.02 11.28 -26.18
C GLY A 253 11.41 9.89 -25.91
N LEU A 254 11.12 9.57 -24.65
CA LEU A 254 10.35 8.39 -24.28
C LEU A 254 8.85 8.72 -24.34
N PRO A 255 7.97 7.78 -24.73
CA PRO A 255 6.53 8.05 -24.82
C PRO A 255 5.92 8.33 -23.44
N VAL A 256 5.16 9.42 -23.36
CA VAL A 256 4.50 9.90 -22.14
C VAL A 256 3.07 10.28 -22.48
N GLU A 257 2.14 9.87 -21.63
CA GLU A 257 0.74 10.28 -21.66
C GLU A 257 0.31 10.76 -20.25
N ALA A 258 -0.53 10.01 -19.52
CA ALA A 258 -0.80 10.25 -18.10
C ALA A 258 0.39 9.84 -17.20
N GLY A 259 1.28 8.98 -17.71
CA GLY A 259 2.56 8.59 -17.14
C GLY A 259 3.54 8.18 -18.23
N ILE A 260 4.71 7.66 -17.83
CA ILE A 260 5.70 7.06 -18.74
C ILE A 260 5.12 5.74 -19.27
N VAL A 261 4.89 5.66 -20.57
CA VAL A 261 4.25 4.49 -21.20
C VAL A 261 5.19 3.29 -21.16
N VAL A 262 4.67 2.16 -20.70
CA VAL A 262 5.40 0.90 -20.61
C VAL A 262 4.58 -0.30 -21.07
N ASP A 263 5.27 -1.35 -21.53
CA ASP A 263 4.69 -2.65 -21.86
C ASP A 263 4.49 -3.54 -20.62
N ASP A 264 4.04 -4.78 -20.84
CA ASP A 264 3.81 -5.78 -19.77
C ASP A 264 5.09 -6.19 -19.02
N GLN A 265 6.29 -5.94 -19.58
CA GLN A 265 7.56 -6.12 -18.87
C GLN A 265 8.01 -4.84 -18.16
N MET A 266 7.14 -3.82 -18.11
CA MET A 266 7.41 -2.49 -17.59
C MET A 266 8.51 -1.73 -18.35
N ARG A 267 8.75 -2.13 -19.61
CA ARG A 267 9.78 -1.58 -20.49
C ARG A 267 9.20 -0.49 -21.37
N SER A 268 10.00 0.52 -21.70
CA SER A 268 9.63 1.55 -22.67
C SER A 268 9.49 0.95 -24.07
N PRO A 269 8.39 1.21 -24.80
CA PRO A 269 8.27 0.75 -26.18
C PRO A 269 9.26 1.43 -27.13
N ALA A 270 9.85 2.56 -26.73
CA ALA A 270 10.83 3.28 -27.54
C ALA A 270 12.28 2.85 -27.26
N ASP A 271 12.56 2.21 -26.11
CA ASP A 271 13.92 1.84 -25.71
C ASP A 271 13.95 0.58 -24.85
N PRO A 272 14.51 -0.54 -25.32
CA PRO A 272 14.52 -1.78 -24.56
C PRO A 272 15.43 -1.76 -23.33
N ALA A 273 16.34 -0.78 -23.22
CA ALA A 273 17.19 -0.60 -22.04
C ALA A 273 16.52 0.25 -20.94
N VAL A 274 15.35 0.84 -21.20
CA VAL A 274 14.68 1.75 -20.27
C VAL A 274 13.38 1.15 -19.75
N PHE A 275 13.19 1.19 -18.43
CA PHE A 275 12.01 0.73 -17.72
C PHE A 275 11.43 1.86 -16.87
N ALA A 276 10.14 1.75 -16.49
CA ALA A 276 9.55 2.65 -15.50
C ALA A 276 8.70 1.88 -14.48
N VAL A 277 8.74 2.29 -13.21
CA VAL A 277 8.01 1.62 -12.12
C VAL A 277 7.43 2.61 -11.12
N GLY A 278 6.33 2.22 -10.47
CA GLY A 278 5.63 3.01 -9.46
C GLY A 278 4.72 4.07 -10.07
N ASP A 279 4.48 5.16 -9.33
CA ASP A 279 3.48 6.18 -9.68
C ASP A 279 3.79 6.96 -10.98
N CYS A 280 5.00 6.83 -11.55
CA CYS A 280 5.33 7.43 -12.85
C CYS A 280 5.01 6.53 -14.03
N ALA A 281 4.81 5.22 -13.83
CA ALA A 281 4.59 4.28 -14.91
C ALA A 281 3.11 4.20 -15.30
N GLN A 282 2.86 4.23 -16.62
CA GLN A 282 1.57 4.00 -17.23
C GLN A 282 1.58 2.67 -17.97
N HIS A 283 0.85 1.69 -17.44
CA HIS A 283 0.65 0.38 -18.05
C HIS A 283 -0.82 0.25 -18.47
N ASP A 284 -1.06 -0.16 -19.73
CA ASP A 284 -2.40 -0.32 -20.31
C ASP A 284 -3.32 0.90 -20.05
N GLY A 285 -2.82 2.09 -20.42
CA GLY A 285 -3.54 3.36 -20.24
C GLY A 285 -3.71 3.83 -18.79
N THR A 286 -3.18 3.11 -17.80
CA THR A 286 -3.49 3.35 -16.38
C THR A 286 -2.24 3.64 -15.55
N VAL A 287 -2.29 4.73 -14.76
CA VAL A 287 -1.36 5.01 -13.66
C VAL A 287 -2.00 4.56 -12.35
N GLN A 288 -1.37 3.59 -11.67
CA GLN A 288 -1.99 2.90 -10.53
C GLN A 288 -2.00 3.73 -9.24
N GLY A 289 -0.93 4.48 -8.95
CA GLY A 289 -0.83 5.38 -7.78
C GLY A 289 -0.93 4.68 -6.41
N LEU A 290 -0.59 3.38 -6.34
CA LEU A 290 -0.75 2.55 -5.15
C LEU A 290 0.46 1.65 -4.93
N VAL A 291 0.70 1.30 -3.66
CA VAL A 291 1.92 0.60 -3.27
C VAL A 291 1.97 -0.85 -3.72
N ALA A 292 0.87 -1.59 -3.60
CA ALA A 292 0.80 -2.98 -4.04
C ALA A 292 1.13 -3.14 -5.53
N PRO A 293 0.47 -2.38 -6.43
CA PRO A 293 0.85 -2.35 -7.84
C PRO A 293 2.31 -1.99 -8.07
N ALA A 294 2.85 -0.99 -7.38
CA ALA A 294 4.24 -0.58 -7.53
C ALA A 294 5.24 -1.71 -7.19
N TRP A 295 4.96 -2.53 -6.17
CA TRP A 295 5.82 -3.69 -5.88
C TRP A 295 5.71 -4.79 -6.92
N ASP A 296 4.52 -5.05 -7.45
CA ASP A 296 4.34 -6.05 -8.51
C ASP A 296 5.10 -5.64 -9.78
N GLN A 297 5.01 -4.36 -10.16
CA GLN A 297 5.82 -3.77 -11.23
C GLN A 297 7.32 -3.92 -10.96
N VAL A 298 7.76 -3.62 -9.73
CA VAL A 298 9.18 -3.74 -9.36
C VAL A 298 9.67 -5.18 -9.46
N ARG A 299 8.87 -6.17 -9.03
CA ARG A 299 9.22 -7.59 -9.14
C ARG A 299 9.40 -8.01 -10.59
N VAL A 300 8.47 -7.61 -11.47
CA VAL A 300 8.54 -7.90 -12.91
C VAL A 300 9.83 -7.33 -13.52
N VAL A 301 10.17 -6.06 -13.26
CA VAL A 301 11.42 -5.48 -13.76
C VAL A 301 12.64 -6.19 -13.20
N ALA A 302 12.65 -6.51 -11.90
CA ALA A 302 13.77 -7.22 -11.29
C ALA A 302 13.97 -8.60 -11.92
N ASP A 303 12.90 -9.37 -12.14
CA ASP A 303 12.94 -10.68 -12.79
C ASP A 303 13.47 -10.60 -14.23
N VAL A 304 13.04 -9.60 -14.99
CA VAL A 304 13.44 -9.38 -16.39
C VAL A 304 14.89 -8.90 -16.49
N VAL A 305 15.30 -7.93 -15.65
CA VAL A 305 16.63 -7.32 -15.69
C VAL A 305 17.71 -8.30 -15.26
N THR A 306 17.46 -9.13 -14.24
CA THR A 306 18.42 -10.16 -13.79
C THR A 306 18.30 -11.47 -14.55
N ALA A 307 17.42 -11.55 -15.56
CA ALA A 307 17.08 -12.77 -16.28
C ALA A 307 16.65 -13.95 -15.37
N ALA A 308 16.13 -13.67 -14.17
CA ALA A 308 15.62 -14.70 -13.25
C ALA A 308 14.30 -15.29 -13.77
N ASP A 309 13.44 -14.44 -14.35
CA ASP A 309 12.31 -14.85 -15.17
C ASP A 309 12.13 -13.85 -16.33
N PRO A 310 12.75 -14.12 -17.50
CA PRO A 310 12.60 -13.28 -18.69
C PRO A 310 11.16 -13.22 -19.23
N ALA A 311 10.30 -14.15 -18.81
CA ALA A 311 8.90 -14.23 -19.20
C ALA A 311 7.96 -13.53 -18.19
N ALA A 312 8.47 -12.92 -17.12
CA ALA A 312 7.67 -12.19 -16.15
C ALA A 312 6.86 -11.07 -16.83
N ARG A 313 5.60 -10.92 -16.44
CA ARG A 313 4.65 -9.92 -16.98
C ARG A 313 3.83 -9.30 -15.86
N TYR A 314 3.60 -8.01 -15.95
CA TYR A 314 2.63 -7.27 -15.16
C TYR A 314 1.28 -7.27 -15.87
N SER A 315 0.25 -7.78 -15.20
CA SER A 315 -1.10 -7.97 -15.78
C SER A 315 -2.11 -6.93 -15.25
N GLY A 316 -1.64 -5.76 -14.82
CA GLY A 316 -2.47 -4.79 -14.11
C GLY A 316 -2.74 -5.17 -12.65
N ALA A 317 -3.41 -4.29 -11.92
CA ALA A 317 -3.76 -4.50 -10.52
C ALA A 317 -5.26 -4.45 -10.26
N ARG A 318 -5.69 -5.16 -9.21
CA ARG A 318 -7.03 -5.07 -8.63
C ARG A 318 -6.92 -4.42 -7.26
N PRO A 319 -6.94 -3.08 -7.20
CA PRO A 319 -6.56 -2.39 -5.98
C PRO A 319 -7.61 -2.56 -4.89
N VAL A 320 -7.13 -2.90 -3.69
CA VAL A 320 -7.87 -2.77 -2.45
C VAL A 320 -7.37 -1.51 -1.77
N THR A 321 -8.27 -0.56 -1.59
CA THR A 321 -7.98 0.74 -0.97
C THR A 321 -8.49 0.74 0.47
N ARG A 322 -7.67 1.24 1.39
CA ARG A 322 -8.03 1.38 2.81
C ARG A 322 -7.73 2.78 3.29
N LEU A 323 -8.67 3.38 4.02
CA LEU A 323 -8.47 4.68 4.65
C LEU A 323 -7.84 4.47 6.04
N LYS A 324 -6.75 5.18 6.34
CA LYS A 324 -6.03 5.08 7.63
C LYS A 324 -6.32 6.25 8.54
N ALA A 325 -7.58 6.66 8.55
CA ALA A 325 -8.08 7.68 9.45
C ALA A 325 -8.36 7.04 10.81
N SER A 326 -7.72 7.52 11.87
CA SER A 326 -7.97 7.00 13.23
C SER A 326 -9.45 7.13 13.60
N GLY A 327 -10.07 6.01 13.96
CA GLY A 327 -11.50 5.93 14.27
C GLY A 327 -12.40 5.65 13.05
N VAL A 328 -11.82 5.41 11.87
CA VAL A 328 -12.55 5.00 10.66
C VAL A 328 -11.93 3.71 10.13
N ASP A 329 -12.70 2.63 10.12
CA ASP A 329 -12.34 1.42 9.38
C ASP A 329 -13.09 1.44 8.05
N LEU A 330 -12.35 1.62 6.96
CA LEU A 330 -12.90 1.65 5.61
C LEU A 330 -11.98 0.89 4.66
N ALA A 331 -12.57 -0.10 3.98
CA ALA A 331 -11.97 -0.79 2.85
C ALA A 331 -12.90 -0.73 1.64
N THR A 332 -12.33 -0.57 0.47
CA THR A 332 -13.05 -0.51 -0.81
C THR A 332 -12.22 -1.18 -1.89
N MET A 333 -12.88 -1.86 -2.81
CA MET A 333 -12.24 -2.64 -3.85
C MET A 333 -13.12 -2.73 -5.09
N GLY A 334 -12.49 -2.73 -6.26
CA GLY A 334 -13.15 -2.95 -7.54
C GLY A 334 -14.23 -1.92 -7.88
N GLU A 335 -15.23 -2.37 -8.62
CA GLU A 335 -16.34 -1.54 -9.11
C GLU A 335 -17.41 -1.38 -8.03
N VAL A 336 -17.59 -0.15 -7.55
CA VAL A 336 -18.53 0.15 -6.45
C VAL A 336 -19.71 1.01 -6.87
N ASP A 337 -19.57 1.75 -7.97
CA ASP A 337 -20.63 2.60 -8.52
C ASP A 337 -21.46 1.81 -9.54
N VAL A 338 -22.09 0.74 -9.05
CA VAL A 338 -22.99 -0.12 -9.81
C VAL A 338 -24.41 0.09 -9.28
N ASP A 339 -25.35 0.21 -10.22
CA ASP A 339 -26.78 0.39 -9.95
C ASP A 339 -27.35 -0.85 -9.23
N GLU A 340 -28.28 -0.63 -8.30
CA GLU A 340 -28.88 -1.70 -7.50
C GLU A 340 -29.76 -2.65 -8.34
N PHE A 341 -30.19 -2.21 -9.52
CA PHE A 341 -31.04 -2.94 -10.45
C PHE A 341 -30.32 -3.34 -11.76
N ASP A 342 -28.99 -3.31 -11.77
CA ASP A 342 -28.19 -3.79 -12.89
C ASP A 342 -28.48 -5.30 -13.13
N GLU A 343 -28.93 -5.65 -14.34
CA GLU A 343 -29.32 -7.03 -14.69
C GLU A 343 -28.11 -7.99 -14.71
N ASP A 344 -26.90 -7.46 -14.91
CA ASP A 344 -25.64 -8.21 -14.99
C ASP A 344 -24.91 -8.30 -13.64
N ALA A 345 -25.43 -7.66 -12.59
CA ALA A 345 -24.80 -7.63 -11.27
C ALA A 345 -25.79 -7.90 -10.10
N GLU A 346 -25.39 -8.80 -9.21
CA GLU A 346 -26.01 -8.98 -7.91
C GLU A 346 -25.41 -7.98 -6.91
N VAL A 347 -26.21 -7.00 -6.48
CA VAL A 347 -25.80 -5.97 -5.51
C VAL A 347 -26.46 -6.21 -4.15
N LEU A 348 -25.65 -6.33 -3.10
CA LEU A 348 -26.12 -6.41 -1.72
C LEU A 348 -25.62 -5.20 -0.93
N GLN A 349 -26.52 -4.52 -0.19
CA GLN A 349 -26.14 -3.42 0.70
C GLN A 349 -26.73 -3.54 2.10
N PHE A 350 -26.01 -3.00 3.08
CA PHE A 350 -26.46 -2.79 4.44
C PHE A 350 -26.00 -1.43 4.95
N VAL A 351 -26.90 -0.69 5.58
CA VAL A 351 -26.62 0.65 6.11
C VAL A 351 -27.15 0.77 7.53
N ASP A 352 -26.26 1.07 8.47
CA ASP A 352 -26.60 1.53 9.83
C ASP A 352 -25.95 2.89 10.04
N VAL A 353 -26.72 3.94 9.69
CA VAL A 353 -26.25 5.33 9.76
C VAL A 353 -25.84 5.69 11.19
N THR A 354 -26.62 5.25 12.19
CA THR A 354 -26.40 5.57 13.61
C THR A 354 -25.06 5.05 14.09
N ARG A 355 -24.71 3.81 13.73
CA ARG A 355 -23.42 3.18 14.05
C ARG A 355 -22.31 3.48 13.03
N GLY A 356 -22.58 4.32 12.02
CA GLY A 356 -21.60 4.68 11.00
C GLY A 356 -21.15 3.49 10.14
N THR A 357 -22.01 2.48 9.97
CA THR A 357 -21.69 1.25 9.23
C THR A 357 -22.35 1.28 7.85
N PHE A 358 -21.58 1.00 6.81
CA PHE A 358 -22.05 0.83 5.45
C PHE A 358 -21.31 -0.33 4.80
N LYS A 359 -22.04 -1.29 4.24
CA LYS A 359 -21.48 -2.43 3.53
C LYS A 359 -22.18 -2.57 2.19
N LYS A 360 -21.41 -2.68 1.10
CA LYS A 360 -21.90 -2.96 -0.25
C LYS A 360 -21.04 -4.04 -0.87
N LEU A 361 -21.66 -5.00 -1.54
CA LEU A 361 -21.00 -6.02 -2.35
C LEU A 361 -21.59 -5.96 -3.75
N VAL A 362 -20.73 -6.07 -4.75
CA VAL A 362 -21.10 -6.14 -6.17
C VAL A 362 -20.56 -7.44 -6.72
N ILE A 363 -21.45 -8.32 -7.16
CA ILE A 363 -21.14 -9.68 -7.59
C ILE A 363 -21.60 -9.83 -9.05
N ARG A 364 -20.74 -10.37 -9.92
CA ARG A 364 -21.14 -10.79 -11.27
C ARG A 364 -20.92 -12.29 -11.42
N GLY A 365 -21.96 -13.01 -11.80
CA GLY A 365 -21.96 -14.48 -11.75
C GLY A 365 -21.71 -15.00 -10.33
N ASP A 366 -20.59 -15.68 -10.11
CA ASP A 366 -20.16 -16.18 -8.80
C ASP A 366 -18.95 -15.44 -8.22
N ARG A 367 -18.54 -14.29 -8.77
CA ARG A 367 -17.32 -13.57 -8.37
C ARG A 367 -17.63 -12.18 -7.82
N LEU A 368 -16.87 -11.80 -6.80
CA LEU A 368 -16.90 -10.44 -6.26
C LEU A 368 -16.12 -9.51 -7.19
N VAL A 369 -16.82 -8.53 -7.77
CA VAL A 369 -16.22 -7.51 -8.67
C VAL A 369 -16.03 -6.16 -7.98
N GLY A 370 -16.68 -5.95 -6.83
CA GLY A 370 -16.39 -4.82 -5.97
C GLY A 370 -17.05 -4.88 -4.61
N ALA A 371 -16.56 -4.07 -3.67
CA ALA A 371 -17.12 -3.95 -2.33
C ALA A 371 -16.77 -2.62 -1.67
N ILE A 372 -17.67 -2.13 -0.82
CA ILE A 372 -17.42 -1.06 0.16
C ILE A 372 -17.69 -1.64 1.56
N MET A 373 -16.76 -1.47 2.48
CA MET A 373 -16.83 -1.95 3.85
C MET A 373 -16.42 -0.81 4.78
N LEU A 374 -17.39 -0.13 5.40
CA LEU A 374 -17.20 1.02 6.30
C LEU A 374 -17.78 0.69 7.68
N GLY A 375 -17.02 0.97 8.74
CA GLY A 375 -17.43 0.74 10.13
C GLY A 375 -17.07 -0.67 10.61
N ASP A 376 -18.00 -1.33 11.30
CA ASP A 376 -17.78 -2.67 11.86
C ASP A 376 -17.68 -3.74 10.76
N ASN A 377 -16.45 -4.17 10.47
CA ASN A 377 -16.11 -4.96 9.28
C ASN A 377 -15.43 -6.32 9.58
N PRO A 378 -16.03 -7.22 10.39
CA PRO A 378 -15.40 -8.50 10.74
C PRO A 378 -15.13 -9.41 9.52
N THR A 379 -15.88 -9.22 8.43
CA THR A 379 -15.76 -10.02 7.20
C THR A 379 -14.81 -9.43 6.16
N VAL A 380 -14.19 -8.26 6.39
CA VAL A 380 -13.37 -7.57 5.38
C VAL A 380 -12.21 -8.41 4.87
N GLY A 381 -11.59 -9.23 5.73
CA GLY A 381 -10.52 -10.14 5.34
C GLY A 381 -10.98 -11.18 4.33
N THR A 382 -12.13 -11.80 4.59
CA THR A 382 -12.77 -12.78 3.68
C THR A 382 -13.17 -12.13 2.36
N VAL A 383 -13.84 -10.98 2.42
CA VAL A 383 -14.27 -10.21 1.23
C VAL A 383 -13.07 -9.83 0.37
N THR A 384 -12.01 -9.31 0.99
CA THR A 384 -10.74 -9.00 0.31
C THR A 384 -10.19 -10.26 -0.37
N GLN A 385 -10.04 -11.36 0.35
CA GLN A 385 -9.50 -12.61 -0.20
C GLN A 385 -10.30 -13.14 -1.40
N LEU A 386 -11.63 -13.08 -1.35
CA LEU A 386 -12.50 -13.50 -2.44
C LEU A 386 -12.32 -12.60 -3.67
N PHE A 387 -12.24 -11.27 -3.47
CA PHE A 387 -11.97 -10.31 -4.53
C PHE A 387 -10.62 -10.57 -5.21
N ASP A 388 -9.55 -10.70 -4.44
CA ASP A 388 -8.21 -10.81 -5.03
C ASP A 388 -8.01 -12.12 -5.79
N ARG A 389 -8.49 -13.21 -5.20
CA ARG A 389 -8.37 -14.54 -5.81
C ARG A 389 -9.37 -14.77 -6.93
N GLN A 390 -10.34 -13.85 -7.08
CA GLN A 390 -11.56 -14.09 -7.85
C GLN A 390 -12.09 -15.48 -7.52
N ALA A 391 -12.27 -15.80 -6.24
CA ALA A 391 -12.82 -17.08 -5.83
C ALA A 391 -14.36 -17.02 -5.86
N PRO A 392 -15.06 -18.17 -5.98
CA PRO A 392 -16.51 -18.17 -5.92
C PRO A 392 -16.99 -17.61 -4.56
N VAL A 393 -17.94 -16.70 -4.57
CA VAL A 393 -18.60 -16.23 -3.34
C VAL A 393 -19.50 -17.33 -2.73
N PRO A 394 -19.69 -17.38 -1.40
CA PRO A 394 -20.53 -18.40 -0.74
C PRO A 394 -21.98 -18.34 -1.20
N ALA A 395 -22.69 -19.48 -1.26
CA ALA A 395 -24.08 -19.54 -1.73
C ALA A 395 -25.01 -18.56 -0.98
N ASP A 396 -24.89 -18.45 0.34
CA ASP A 396 -25.54 -17.36 1.10
C ASP A 396 -24.67 -16.11 1.09
N ARG A 397 -24.94 -15.18 0.16
CA ARG A 397 -24.18 -13.93 0.03
C ARG A 397 -24.23 -13.06 1.30
N ARG A 398 -25.31 -13.17 2.09
CA ARG A 398 -25.51 -12.35 3.31
C ARG A 398 -24.45 -12.65 4.37
N SER A 399 -23.87 -13.85 4.35
CA SER A 399 -22.76 -14.24 5.25
C SER A 399 -21.52 -13.36 5.08
N LEU A 400 -21.37 -12.69 3.94
CA LEU A 400 -20.29 -11.73 3.68
C LEU A 400 -20.56 -10.35 4.27
N LEU A 401 -21.83 -9.99 4.50
CA LEU A 401 -22.21 -8.73 5.16
C LEU A 401 -22.29 -8.92 6.69
N PHE A 402 -22.88 -10.04 7.10
CA PHE A 402 -23.12 -10.39 8.49
C PHE A 402 -22.47 -11.75 8.75
N PRO A 403 -21.42 -11.82 9.58
CA PRO A 403 -20.88 -13.11 9.96
C PRO A 403 -22.01 -13.91 10.62
N THR A 404 -22.28 -15.12 10.12
CA THR A 404 -23.24 -16.01 10.74
C THR A 404 -22.75 -16.30 12.16
N ARG A 405 -23.54 -15.95 13.18
CA ARG A 405 -23.32 -16.41 14.56
C ARG A 405 -23.64 -17.90 14.60
N THR A 406 -22.76 -18.72 14.05
CA THR A 406 -22.60 -20.07 14.58
C THR A 406 -22.00 -19.87 15.97
N GLU A 407 -22.59 -20.44 17.02
CA GLU A 407 -21.88 -20.68 18.27
C GLU A 407 -20.73 -21.64 17.98
N VAL A 408 -19.68 -21.08 17.39
CA VAL A 408 -18.35 -21.63 17.45
C VAL A 408 -17.61 -20.55 18.20
N THR A 409 -17.15 -20.90 19.39
CA THR A 409 -15.97 -20.30 20.00
C THR A 409 -14.79 -20.46 19.04
N VAL A 410 -14.79 -19.71 17.93
CA VAL A 410 -13.56 -19.41 17.21
C VAL A 410 -13.03 -18.18 17.91
N THR A 411 -12.20 -18.41 18.91
CA THR A 411 -11.08 -17.51 19.10
C THR A 411 -10.37 -17.45 17.74
N ASP A 412 -10.24 -16.25 17.16
CA ASP A 412 -9.31 -15.93 16.06
C ASP A 412 -7.86 -16.14 16.55
N SER A 413 -7.56 -17.33 17.07
CA SER A 413 -6.23 -17.68 17.50
C SER A 413 -5.40 -17.87 16.23
N PRO A 414 -4.25 -17.19 16.12
CA PRO A 414 -3.30 -17.41 15.04
C PRO A 414 -2.95 -18.90 14.84
N ALA A 415 -3.15 -19.76 15.85
CA ALA A 415 -3.03 -21.21 15.77
C ALA A 415 -3.87 -21.86 14.67
N THR A 416 -5.11 -21.42 14.46
CA THR A 416 -6.05 -22.08 13.54
C THR A 416 -6.03 -21.50 12.11
N LEU A 417 -5.33 -20.38 11.92
CA LEU A 417 -5.24 -19.71 10.64
C LEU A 417 -4.33 -20.52 9.67
N PRO A 418 -4.74 -20.83 8.43
CA PRO A 418 -3.89 -21.58 7.50
C PRO A 418 -2.65 -20.82 7.03
N ASP A 419 -1.52 -21.50 6.85
CA ASP A 419 -0.23 -20.90 6.46
C ASP A 419 -0.25 -20.11 5.15
N ARG A 420 -1.14 -20.47 4.23
CA ARG A 420 -1.33 -19.79 2.93
C ARG A 420 -2.09 -18.47 3.00
N VAL A 421 -2.62 -18.10 4.17
CA VAL A 421 -3.36 -16.84 4.31
C VAL A 421 -2.40 -15.67 4.25
N THR A 422 -2.63 -14.75 3.30
CA THR A 422 -1.89 -13.49 3.18
C THR A 422 -2.24 -12.57 4.34
N ILE A 423 -1.24 -12.23 5.16
CA ILE A 423 -1.34 -11.29 6.28
C ILE A 423 -0.94 -9.89 5.83
N CYS A 424 0.21 -9.76 5.16
CA CYS A 424 0.66 -8.51 4.58
C CYS A 424 0.51 -8.56 3.06
N ARG A 425 -0.57 -8.01 2.52
CA ARG A 425 -0.79 -7.91 1.05
C ARG A 425 0.34 -7.19 0.34
N CYS A 426 0.77 -6.08 0.93
CA CYS A 426 1.83 -5.23 0.42
C CYS A 426 3.11 -6.02 0.10
N ASN A 427 3.64 -6.73 1.08
CA ASN A 427 4.87 -7.48 0.92
C ASN A 427 4.62 -8.95 0.51
N ASN A 428 3.38 -9.31 0.18
CA ASN A 428 2.93 -10.67 -0.09
C ASN A 428 3.33 -11.69 1.00
N VAL A 429 3.26 -11.29 2.27
CA VAL A 429 3.64 -12.14 3.40
C VAL A 429 2.43 -12.92 3.87
N THR A 430 2.53 -14.24 3.89
CA THR A 430 1.52 -15.13 4.46
C THR A 430 1.80 -15.46 5.92
N LYS A 431 0.83 -16.04 6.63
CA LYS A 431 1.06 -16.57 8.00
C LYS A 431 2.26 -17.52 7.99
N GLY A 432 2.32 -18.46 7.05
CA GLY A 432 3.42 -19.40 6.92
C GLY A 432 4.76 -18.71 6.67
N GLY A 433 4.78 -17.56 5.98
CA GLY A 433 5.98 -16.73 5.84
C GLY A 433 6.45 -16.14 7.18
N ILE A 434 5.53 -15.67 8.02
CA ILE A 434 5.84 -15.17 9.37
C ILE A 434 6.33 -16.32 10.26
N THR A 435 5.60 -17.45 10.28
CA THR A 435 5.98 -18.63 11.06
C THR A 435 7.33 -19.19 10.63
N ARG A 436 7.64 -19.24 9.33
CA ARG A 436 8.96 -19.65 8.85
C ARG A 436 10.05 -18.70 9.30
N CYS A 437 9.85 -17.39 9.17
CA CYS A 437 10.82 -16.39 9.65
C CYS A 437 11.09 -16.51 11.16
N TRP A 438 10.06 -16.85 11.95
CA TRP A 438 10.22 -17.18 13.36
C TRP A 438 11.09 -18.44 13.53
N LEU A 439 10.75 -19.54 12.86
CA LEU A 439 11.52 -20.79 12.94
C LEU A 439 12.98 -20.62 12.48
N ASP A 440 13.24 -19.68 11.56
CA ASP A 440 14.58 -19.33 11.05
C ASP A 440 15.38 -18.42 12.03
N GLY A 441 14.80 -18.08 13.19
CA GLY A 441 15.52 -17.43 14.30
C GLY A 441 14.97 -16.08 14.75
N ALA A 442 13.97 -15.50 14.06
CA ALA A 442 13.33 -14.28 14.55
C ALA A 442 12.51 -14.56 15.82
N ARG A 443 12.66 -13.71 16.85
CA ARG A 443 12.01 -13.91 18.18
C ARG A 443 11.18 -12.73 18.67
N ASP A 444 11.12 -11.66 17.88
CA ASP A 444 10.33 -10.49 18.20
C ASP A 444 9.74 -9.85 16.93
N LEU A 445 8.88 -8.85 17.13
CA LEU A 445 8.24 -8.14 16.03
C LEU A 445 9.26 -7.40 15.14
N PRO A 446 10.27 -6.67 15.67
CA PRO A 446 11.32 -6.06 14.85
C PRO A 446 12.05 -7.05 13.93
N ALA A 447 12.45 -8.22 14.43
CA ALA A 447 13.13 -9.25 13.65
C ALA A 447 12.21 -9.84 12.57
N ILE A 448 10.94 -10.08 12.88
CA ILE A 448 9.94 -10.53 11.90
C ILE A 448 9.70 -9.46 10.82
N VAL A 449 9.60 -8.19 11.20
CA VAL A 449 9.48 -7.08 10.24
C VAL A 449 10.72 -7.00 9.36
N THR A 450 11.91 -7.23 9.92
CA THR A 450 13.17 -7.26 9.17
C THR A 450 13.23 -8.41 8.16
N GLY A 451 12.96 -9.64 8.62
CA GLY A 451 13.06 -10.85 7.80
C GLY A 451 11.94 -11.02 6.77
N THR A 452 10.72 -10.58 7.10
CA THR A 452 9.56 -10.73 6.19
C THR A 452 9.20 -9.45 5.44
N ARG A 453 9.69 -8.30 5.90
CA ARG A 453 9.24 -6.97 5.48
C ARG A 453 7.75 -6.71 5.75
N ALA A 454 7.03 -7.54 6.49
CA ALA A 454 5.65 -7.25 6.86
C ALA A 454 5.57 -5.86 7.54
N THR A 455 4.41 -5.19 7.45
CA THR A 455 4.16 -3.84 7.99
C THR A 455 4.90 -2.67 7.33
N THR A 456 6.01 -2.90 6.62
CA THR A 456 6.80 -1.83 5.94
C THR A 456 6.11 -1.19 4.73
N GLY A 457 4.97 -1.75 4.31
CA GLY A 457 4.21 -1.32 3.13
C GLY A 457 3.11 -0.31 3.42
N CYS A 458 1.85 -0.74 3.52
CA CYS A 458 0.77 0.16 3.94
C CYS A 458 0.59 0.21 5.46
N GLY A 459 1.25 -0.66 6.25
CA GLY A 459 1.09 -0.72 7.70
C GLY A 459 -0.23 -1.31 8.23
N THR A 460 -1.24 -1.57 7.39
CA THR A 460 -2.56 -2.06 7.85
C THR A 460 -2.53 -3.43 8.50
N CYS A 461 -1.51 -4.24 8.22
CA CYS A 461 -1.35 -5.56 8.81
C CYS A 461 -0.61 -5.55 10.15
N ARG A 462 -0.23 -4.37 10.71
CA ARG A 462 0.64 -4.29 11.90
C ARG A 462 0.09 -5.07 13.08
N ASP A 463 -1.18 -4.86 13.42
CA ASP A 463 -1.80 -5.51 14.57
C ASP A 463 -1.94 -7.03 14.35
N ALA A 464 -2.28 -7.45 13.12
CA ALA A 464 -2.36 -8.87 12.76
C ALA A 464 -0.99 -9.56 12.87
N VAL A 465 0.09 -8.90 12.42
CA VAL A 465 1.46 -9.42 12.55
C VAL A 465 1.86 -9.48 14.03
N ALA A 466 1.61 -8.42 14.80
CA ALA A 466 1.90 -8.39 16.24
C ALA A 466 1.19 -9.51 16.99
N GLY A 467 -0.10 -9.75 16.72
CA GLY A 467 -0.85 -10.85 17.33
C GLY A 467 -0.32 -12.24 16.95
N ILE A 468 0.14 -12.44 15.71
CA ILE A 468 0.80 -13.70 15.31
C ILE A 468 2.13 -13.88 16.04
N VAL A 469 2.92 -12.81 16.19
CA VAL A 469 4.21 -12.83 16.90
C VAL A 469 4.01 -13.12 18.38
N GLU A 470 3.02 -12.49 19.03
CA GLU A 470 2.66 -12.75 20.42
C GLU A 470 2.23 -14.21 20.62
N TRP A 471 1.43 -14.74 19.68
CA TRP A 471 1.06 -16.15 19.69
C TRP A 471 2.27 -17.09 19.51
N LEU A 472 3.18 -16.78 18.58
CA LEU A 472 4.39 -17.58 18.36
C LEU A 472 5.30 -17.55 19.59
N ALA A 473 5.46 -16.39 20.23
CA ALA A 473 6.23 -16.26 21.46
C ALA A 473 5.67 -17.12 22.61
N ALA A 474 4.34 -17.25 22.70
CA ALA A 474 3.70 -18.11 23.68
C ALA A 474 3.77 -19.61 23.31
N ALA A 475 3.71 -19.95 22.03
CA ALA A 475 3.65 -21.33 21.54
C ALA A 475 5.03 -21.98 21.33
N ASP A 476 6.05 -21.18 21.01
CA ASP A 476 7.44 -21.58 20.75
C ASP A 476 8.40 -20.56 21.39
N PRO A 477 8.45 -20.51 22.74
CA PRO A 477 9.29 -19.55 23.46
C PRO A 477 10.78 -19.80 23.24
N ASP A 478 11.59 -18.74 23.31
CA ASP A 478 13.04 -18.84 23.17
C ASP A 478 13.64 -19.74 24.26
N PRO A 479 14.27 -20.87 23.91
CA PRO A 479 14.87 -21.77 24.90
C PRO A 479 16.02 -21.12 25.69
N SER A 480 16.61 -20.02 25.21
CA SER A 480 17.66 -19.27 25.91
C SER A 480 17.11 -18.32 26.98
N ALA A 481 15.85 -17.87 26.87
CA ALA A 481 15.23 -16.99 27.86
C ALA A 481 14.82 -17.73 29.14
N ALA A 482 14.49 -19.03 29.04
CA ALA A 482 14.12 -19.87 30.19
C ALA A 482 15.30 -20.24 31.11
N ALA A 483 16.55 -19.98 30.72
CA ALA A 483 17.74 -20.31 31.49
C ALA A 483 18.20 -19.19 32.45
N GLY A 484 17.59 -18.00 32.39
CA GLY A 484 18.07 -16.81 33.12
C GLY A 484 17.57 -16.63 34.56
N ASP A 485 16.43 -17.24 34.93
CA ASP A 485 15.72 -16.88 36.17
C ASP A 485 15.78 -17.90 37.32
N ASN A 486 16.61 -18.96 37.22
CA ASN A 486 16.69 -20.00 38.25
C ASN A 486 18.04 -20.14 38.99
N CYS A 487 18.92 -19.14 38.91
CA CYS A 487 20.20 -19.14 39.65
C CYS A 487 20.34 -17.94 40.60
N ALA A 488 19.38 -17.73 41.50
CA ALA A 488 19.54 -16.82 42.64
C ALA A 488 18.61 -17.16 43.81
N ALA A 489 18.71 -18.37 44.37
CA ALA A 489 18.20 -18.64 45.71
C ALA A 489 18.93 -19.84 46.35
N GLY A 490 19.62 -19.60 47.47
CA GLY A 490 20.00 -20.64 48.43
C GLY A 490 21.48 -20.95 48.55
N LEU A 491 22.27 -20.01 49.07
CA LEU A 491 23.48 -20.31 49.84
C LEU A 491 23.29 -19.78 51.26
N GLU A 492 22.87 -20.65 52.17
CA GLU A 492 23.10 -20.52 53.60
C GLU A 492 23.91 -21.74 54.09
N GLU A 493 24.88 -21.47 54.94
CA GLU A 493 26.00 -22.34 55.32
C GLU A 493 25.65 -23.39 56.40
N SER A 494 26.08 -24.64 56.14
CA SER A 494 26.80 -25.58 57.05
C SER A 494 26.15 -26.12 58.36
N PRO A 495 26.63 -27.21 59.02
CA PRO A 495 27.79 -28.09 58.72
C PRO A 495 27.57 -29.63 58.87
N GLN A 496 28.51 -30.39 58.28
CA GLN A 496 29.08 -31.70 58.69
C GLN A 496 28.20 -32.95 58.88
N THR A 497 28.48 -34.01 58.09
CA THR A 497 29.21 -35.22 58.56
C THR A 497 29.41 -36.27 57.45
N ASP A 498 30.68 -36.66 57.29
CA ASP A 498 31.24 -37.98 56.94
C ASP A 498 30.29 -39.12 56.46
N ARG A 499 30.57 -39.70 55.27
CA ARG A 499 31.08 -41.08 55.10
C ARG A 499 31.21 -41.52 53.63
N ARG A 500 32.21 -42.40 53.46
CA ARG A 500 32.76 -43.06 52.26
C ARG A 500 31.78 -43.97 51.50
N SER A 501 32.09 -44.20 50.21
CA SER A 501 32.12 -45.49 49.45
C SER A 501 31.63 -45.28 48.00
N SER A 502 32.53 -45.24 47.00
CA SER A 502 33.01 -46.36 46.15
C SER A 502 31.96 -46.92 45.17
N GLY A 503 32.28 -46.91 43.88
CA GLY A 503 31.68 -47.81 42.89
C GLY A 503 31.46 -47.18 41.52
N GLY A 504 32.41 -47.36 40.60
CA GLY A 504 32.19 -47.09 39.18
C GLY A 504 31.54 -48.26 38.47
N CYS A 505 30.91 -48.01 37.32
CA CYS A 505 31.04 -48.85 36.13
C CYS A 505 30.37 -48.20 34.91
N SER A 506 31.12 -48.16 33.82
CA SER A 506 30.72 -47.94 32.45
C SER A 506 29.84 -49.08 31.91
N ALA A 507 28.90 -48.78 31.00
CA ALA A 507 28.69 -49.58 29.77
C ALA A 507 27.68 -48.91 28.81
N THR A 508 28.08 -48.95 27.54
CA THR A 508 27.43 -48.62 26.27
C THR A 508 26.20 -49.49 25.93
N ALA A 509 25.20 -48.95 25.21
CA ALA A 509 24.49 -49.63 24.11
C ALA A 509 23.56 -48.69 23.31
N GLU A 510 23.62 -48.83 21.99
CA GLU A 510 22.93 -48.12 20.89
C GLU A 510 21.44 -48.51 20.67
N PRO A 511 20.70 -47.80 19.77
CA PRO A 511 19.25 -47.66 19.82
C PRO A 511 18.45 -48.61 18.91
N ARG A 512 17.17 -48.82 19.26
CA ARG A 512 16.19 -49.57 18.46
C ARG A 512 15.40 -48.67 17.51
N ARG A 513 15.35 -49.09 16.24
CA ARG A 513 14.48 -48.60 15.17
C ARG A 513 13.02 -49.05 15.37
N TYR A 514 12.06 -48.21 14.96
CA TYR A 514 10.70 -48.63 14.66
C TYR A 514 10.31 -48.19 13.24
N SER A 515 9.86 -49.16 12.44
CA SER A 515 9.26 -48.98 11.12
C SER A 515 7.74 -48.98 11.24
N SER A 516 7.04 -48.20 10.39
CA SER A 516 5.83 -48.72 9.74
C SER A 516 5.45 -47.88 8.53
N ALA A 517 5.25 -48.57 7.41
CA ALA A 517 4.63 -48.07 6.19
C ALA A 517 3.24 -48.69 6.08
N GLY A 518 2.24 -47.90 5.66
CA GLY A 518 0.89 -48.37 5.34
C GLY A 518 0.36 -47.65 4.11
N ARG A 519 0.09 -48.40 3.03
CA ARG A 519 -0.47 -47.95 1.74
C ARG A 519 -2.00 -47.74 1.81
N PRO A 520 -2.59 -46.88 0.96
CA PRO A 520 -4.04 -46.69 0.85
C PRO A 520 -4.70 -47.61 -0.20
N PRO A 521 -6.03 -47.80 -0.17
CA PRO A 521 -6.77 -48.63 -1.14
C PRO A 521 -7.14 -47.86 -2.44
N PRO A 522 -7.51 -48.57 -3.54
CA PRO A 522 -7.63 -48.00 -4.88
C PRO A 522 -9.03 -47.47 -5.25
N ARG A 523 -9.03 -46.67 -6.31
CA ARG A 523 -10.13 -45.90 -6.91
C ARG A 523 -11.14 -46.77 -7.66
N GLY A 524 -12.43 -46.43 -7.54
CA GLY A 524 -13.51 -46.92 -8.40
C GLY A 524 -13.84 -45.92 -9.51
N GLU A 525 -13.95 -46.43 -10.74
CA GLU A 525 -14.34 -45.73 -11.96
C GLU A 525 -15.85 -45.40 -11.98
N VAL A 526 -16.23 -44.23 -12.49
CA VAL A 526 -17.59 -43.94 -12.95
C VAL A 526 -17.51 -43.41 -14.38
N ARG A 527 -18.14 -44.16 -15.29
CA ARG A 527 -18.35 -43.84 -16.72
C ARG A 527 -19.45 -42.78 -16.88
N TRP A 528 -19.25 -41.85 -17.80
CA TRP A 528 -20.29 -40.97 -18.34
C TRP A 528 -20.70 -41.46 -19.75
N PRO A 529 -21.99 -41.46 -20.14
CA PRO A 529 -22.38 -41.74 -21.51
C PRO A 529 -22.27 -40.52 -22.41
N SER A 530 -21.96 -40.81 -23.67
CA SER A 530 -21.78 -39.93 -24.82
C SER A 530 -23.08 -39.37 -25.42
N GLY A 531 -23.03 -38.12 -25.86
CA GLY A 531 -23.39 -37.70 -27.22
C GLY A 531 -24.85 -37.35 -27.54
N THR A 532 -25.07 -36.09 -27.91
CA THR A 532 -25.94 -35.71 -29.05
C THR A 532 -25.47 -34.38 -29.65
N THR A 533 -25.48 -34.34 -30.97
CA THR A 533 -24.98 -33.33 -31.90
C THR A 533 -26.11 -32.50 -32.53
N ASN A 534 -25.83 -31.20 -32.75
CA ASN A 534 -26.32 -30.29 -33.83
C ASN A 534 -27.80 -29.87 -33.92
N PRO A 535 -28.19 -28.85 -34.73
CA PRO A 535 -27.42 -27.82 -35.46
C PRO A 535 -27.96 -26.37 -35.29
N GLY A 536 -27.22 -25.36 -35.80
CA GLY A 536 -27.57 -23.93 -35.75
C GLY A 536 -28.54 -23.43 -36.81
N VAL A 537 -28.86 -22.12 -36.80
CA VAL A 537 -29.42 -21.29 -37.90
C VAL A 537 -29.29 -19.78 -37.58
N ASP A 538 -28.93 -18.99 -38.61
CA ASP A 538 -29.14 -17.55 -38.95
C ASP A 538 -29.30 -16.47 -37.85
N SER A 539 -28.56 -15.35 -37.86
CA SER A 539 -28.45 -14.24 -38.82
C SER A 539 -29.45 -13.09 -38.63
N THR A 540 -28.88 -11.88 -38.68
CA THR A 540 -29.49 -10.56 -38.90
C THR A 540 -30.42 -9.98 -37.84
N LEU A 541 -29.98 -8.88 -37.20
CA LEU A 541 -30.80 -7.66 -37.17
C LEU A 541 -29.97 -6.38 -37.02
N ARG A 542 -30.28 -5.48 -37.95
CA ARG A 542 -29.73 -4.16 -38.25
C ARG A 542 -30.18 -3.08 -37.25
N ARG A 543 -29.30 -2.07 -37.11
CA ARG A 543 -29.56 -0.61 -37.06
C ARG A 543 -30.23 0.01 -35.83
N LYS A 544 -29.47 0.92 -35.19
CA LYS A 544 -29.60 2.39 -35.10
C LYS A 544 -28.67 2.80 -33.94
N PHE A 545 -27.73 3.72 -34.07
CA PHE A 545 -27.91 5.16 -34.24
C PHE A 545 -26.68 5.80 -34.92
N GLY A 546 -26.92 6.69 -35.90
CA GLY A 546 -25.98 7.77 -36.22
C GLY A 546 -26.06 8.83 -35.11
N GLY A 547 -25.07 9.67 -34.85
CA GLY A 547 -24.12 10.30 -35.75
C GLY A 547 -24.43 11.79 -35.77
N SER A 548 -23.54 12.62 -35.21
CA SER A 548 -23.43 14.04 -35.55
C SER A 548 -22.06 14.60 -35.12
N ASN A 549 -21.14 14.65 -36.09
CA ASN A 549 -20.03 15.60 -36.12
C ASN A 549 -20.57 16.98 -36.47
N ALA A 550 -20.07 18.03 -35.82
CA ALA A 550 -20.25 19.41 -36.26
C ALA A 550 -19.06 20.29 -35.85
N THR A 551 -18.17 20.50 -36.82
CA THR A 551 -17.42 21.73 -37.11
C THR A 551 -17.37 21.80 -38.65
N PRO A 552 -17.33 22.97 -39.32
CA PRO A 552 -16.48 24.11 -38.98
C PRO A 552 -17.10 25.51 -39.24
N HIS A 553 -16.40 26.57 -38.83
CA HIS A 553 -16.17 27.73 -39.70
C HIS A 553 -15.08 28.65 -39.15
N ALA A 554 -14.15 29.02 -40.04
CA ALA A 554 -13.16 30.07 -39.89
C ALA A 554 -13.54 31.26 -40.80
N ALA A 555 -13.29 32.48 -40.30
CA ALA A 555 -13.03 33.77 -40.95
C ALA A 555 -13.18 34.80 -39.80
N SER A 556 -12.24 35.66 -39.43
CA SER A 556 -11.29 36.48 -40.21
C SER A 556 -10.12 36.89 -39.32
#